data_AF-A0A176S6N4-F1
#
_entry.id   AF-A0A176S6N4-F1
#
_cell.length_a   1.000
_cell.length_b   1.000
_cell.length_c   1.000
_cell.angle_alpha   90.00
_cell.angle_beta   90.00
_cell.angle_gamma   90.00
#
_symmetry.space_group_name_H-M   'P 1'
#
loop_
_entity.id
_entity.type
_entity.pdbx_description
1 polymer ?
#
loop_
_entity_poly.entity_id
_entity_poly.type
_entity_poly.pdbx_seq_one_letter_code
_entity_poly.pdbx_strand_id
1 'polypeptide(L)'
;MNDNIQTTTCSDLDNKEILQELSKRYNDEPRARNLLGKIRFPREHIPEFNSSDSFWRVICNNIERGRIKGGPYVLFAAAADDFPYNSHFIQWRNQSSAPENRNTPHVVISVTGHNEPLELLNLAQNMATNVLGIPG
;
A
#
# COMPACT_ATOMS: atom_id res chain seq x y z
N MET A 1 -14.08 -29.51 -8.47
CA MET A 1 -13.40 -28.22 -8.66
C MET A 1 -13.88 -27.35 -7.51
N ASN A 2 -13.06 -27.22 -6.46
CA ASN A 2 -13.44 -26.51 -5.24
C ASN A 2 -12.98 -25.06 -5.37
N ASP A 3 -13.89 -24.18 -5.74
CA ASP A 3 -13.72 -22.72 -5.66
C ASP A 3 -13.70 -22.31 -4.18
N ASN A 4 -12.54 -22.49 -3.56
CA ASN A 4 -12.25 -22.05 -2.20
C ASN A 4 -11.92 -20.54 -2.26
N ILE A 5 -12.89 -19.73 -2.68
CA ILE A 5 -12.79 -18.27 -2.59
C ILE A 5 -12.95 -17.97 -1.10
N GLN A 6 -11.83 -17.80 -0.40
CA GLN A 6 -11.83 -17.20 0.94
C GLN A 6 -12.59 -15.88 0.84
N THR A 7 -13.82 -15.86 1.35
CA THR A 7 -14.60 -14.64 1.50
C THR A 7 -13.93 -13.83 2.58
N THR A 8 -12.92 -13.03 2.21
CA THR A 8 -12.25 -12.11 3.13
C THR A 8 -13.27 -11.04 3.53
N THR A 9 -13.95 -11.23 4.67
CA THR A 9 -14.89 -10.24 5.20
C THR A 9 -14.17 -9.38 6.22
N CYS A 10 -14.33 -8.06 6.17
CA CYS A 10 -13.83 -7.15 7.20
C CYS A 10 -14.32 -7.51 8.63
N SER A 11 -15.40 -8.28 8.71
CA SER A 11 -16.05 -8.72 9.93
C SER A 11 -15.42 -9.96 10.58
N ASP A 12 -14.55 -10.70 9.89
CA ASP A 12 -13.85 -11.85 10.47
C ASP A 12 -12.88 -11.40 11.59
N LEU A 13 -12.76 -12.19 12.65
CA LEU A 13 -11.95 -11.89 13.84
C LEU A 13 -10.48 -11.59 13.49
N ASP A 14 -9.93 -12.24 12.46
CA ASP A 14 -8.58 -11.96 11.94
C ASP A 14 -8.47 -10.56 11.32
N ASN A 15 -9.56 -10.00 10.78
CA ASN A 15 -9.56 -8.66 10.18
C ASN A 15 -9.62 -7.53 11.20
N LYS A 16 -9.85 -7.82 12.49
CA LYS A 16 -9.79 -6.80 13.55
C LYS A 16 -8.37 -6.29 13.76
N GLU A 17 -7.37 -7.16 13.76
CA GLU A 17 -5.96 -6.76 13.92
C GLU A 17 -5.48 -5.97 12.70
N ILE A 18 -5.94 -6.35 11.51
CA ILE A 18 -5.63 -5.66 10.25
C ILE A 18 -6.31 -4.30 10.15
N LEU A 19 -7.54 -4.17 10.62
CA LEU A 19 -8.20 -2.87 10.74
C LEU A 19 -7.49 -1.97 11.75
N GLN A 20 -6.99 -2.53 12.85
CA GLN A 20 -6.15 -1.77 13.79
C GLN A 20 -4.83 -1.34 13.15
N GLU A 21 -4.19 -2.21 12.37
CA GLU A 21 -2.94 -1.86 11.68
C GLU A 21 -3.17 -0.79 10.60
N LEU A 22 -4.27 -0.88 9.83
CA LEU A 22 -4.71 0.20 8.94
C LEU A 22 -4.90 1.50 9.72
N SER A 23 -5.56 1.43 10.87
CA SER A 23 -5.84 2.59 11.69
C SER A 23 -4.57 3.25 12.24
N LYS A 24 -3.55 2.46 12.57
CA LYS A 24 -2.23 2.94 13.01
C LYS A 24 -1.43 3.57 11.87
N ARG A 25 -1.43 2.97 10.69
CA ARG A 25 -0.60 3.41 9.54
C ARG A 25 -1.20 4.60 8.80
N TYR A 26 -2.52 4.61 8.69
CA TYR A 26 -3.31 5.66 8.05
C TYR A 26 -4.15 6.38 9.12
N ASN A 27 -3.47 6.96 10.10
CA ASN A 27 -4.08 7.63 11.25
C ASN A 27 -4.44 9.10 11.00
N ASP A 28 -4.16 9.62 9.81
CA ASP A 28 -4.51 10.98 9.38
C ASP A 28 -5.34 10.97 8.09
N GLU A 29 -6.16 12.01 7.95
CA GLU A 29 -7.09 12.16 6.84
C GLU A 29 -6.40 12.18 5.45
N PRO A 30 -5.31 12.95 5.22
CA PRO A 30 -4.61 12.92 3.95
C PRO A 30 -4.15 11.52 3.52
N ARG A 31 -3.53 10.76 4.42
CA ARG A 31 -3.08 9.40 4.12
C ARG A 31 -4.25 8.46 3.86
N ALA A 32 -5.30 8.53 4.67
CA ALA A 32 -6.48 7.70 4.50
C ALA A 32 -7.18 7.96 3.16
N ARG A 33 -7.35 9.24 2.79
CA ARG A 33 -7.93 9.62 1.49
C ARG A 33 -7.05 9.20 0.32
N ASN A 34 -5.72 9.26 0.47
CA ASN A 34 -4.80 8.78 -0.57
C ASN A 34 -5.00 7.28 -0.83
N LEU A 35 -5.07 6.45 0.23
CA LEU A 35 -5.34 5.02 0.10
C LEU A 35 -6.68 4.75 -0.60
N LEU A 36 -7.74 5.46 -0.18
CA LEU A 36 -9.07 5.35 -0.81
C LEU A 36 -9.05 5.77 -2.28
N GLY A 37 -8.24 6.76 -2.63
CA GLY A 37 -8.01 7.18 -4.02
C GLY A 37 -7.38 6.08 -4.87
N LYS A 38 -6.38 5.37 -4.34
CA LYS A 38 -5.70 4.26 -5.04
C LYS A 38 -6.66 3.13 -5.41
N ILE A 39 -7.58 2.79 -4.50
CA ILE A 39 -8.60 1.76 -4.75
C ILE A 39 -9.84 2.30 -5.48
N ARG A 40 -9.83 3.56 -5.90
CA ARG A 40 -10.95 4.26 -6.58
C ARG A 40 -12.26 4.18 -5.78
N PHE A 41 -12.17 4.34 -4.46
CA PHE A 41 -13.35 4.35 -3.60
C PHE A 41 -14.27 5.54 -3.95
N PRO A 42 -15.60 5.35 -4.06
CA PRO A 42 -16.52 6.43 -4.41
C PRO A 42 -16.49 7.56 -3.38
N ARG A 43 -16.22 8.80 -3.84
CA ARG A 43 -15.98 9.95 -2.96
C ARG A 43 -17.20 10.31 -2.13
N GLU A 44 -18.39 10.12 -2.68
CA GLU A 44 -19.69 10.35 -2.04
C GLU A 44 -19.98 9.41 -0.86
N HIS A 45 -19.21 8.34 -0.72
CA HIS A 45 -19.34 7.36 0.37
C HIS A 45 -18.21 7.42 1.39
N ILE A 46 -17.28 8.38 1.24
CA ILE A 46 -16.19 8.58 2.19
C ILE A 46 -16.75 9.35 3.40
N PRO A 47 -16.74 8.77 4.61
CA PRO A 47 -17.21 9.46 5.81
C PRO A 47 -16.23 10.56 6.22
N GLU A 48 -16.65 11.43 7.14
CA GLU A 48 -15.73 12.39 7.77
C GLU A 48 -14.66 11.66 8.60
N PHE A 49 -13.43 12.20 8.57
CA PHE A 49 -12.29 11.60 9.26
C PHE A 49 -12.23 12.10 10.72
N ASN A 50 -13.10 11.55 11.57
CA ASN A 50 -13.17 11.92 12.99
C ASN A 50 -12.26 11.07 13.88
N SER A 51 -12.12 9.79 13.55
CA SER A 51 -11.31 8.81 14.28
C SER A 51 -10.87 7.73 13.30
N SER A 52 -9.59 7.39 13.32
CA SER A 52 -9.01 6.39 12.40
C SER A 52 -9.74 5.04 12.49
N ASP A 53 -9.90 4.49 13.69
CA ASP A 53 -10.60 3.21 13.90
C ASP A 53 -12.05 3.22 13.40
N SER A 54 -12.77 4.30 13.70
CA SER A 54 -14.18 4.44 13.29
C SER A 54 -14.28 4.62 11.78
N PHE A 55 -13.38 5.41 11.19
CA PHE A 55 -13.30 5.67 9.77
C PHE A 55 -13.07 4.36 8.99
N TRP A 56 -12.04 3.59 9.35
CA TRP A 56 -11.72 2.34 8.65
C TRP A 56 -12.81 1.29 8.81
N ARG A 57 -13.49 1.21 9.96
CA ARG A 57 -14.64 0.32 10.15
C ARG A 57 -15.81 0.69 9.23
N VAL A 58 -16.12 1.98 9.09
CA VAL A 58 -17.19 2.44 8.18
C VAL A 58 -16.83 2.17 6.72
N ILE A 59 -15.58 2.43 6.33
CA ILE A 59 -15.09 2.10 4.98
C ILE A 59 -15.22 0.60 4.72
N CYS A 60 -14.75 -0.24 5.63
CA CYS A 60 -14.83 -1.70 5.47
C CYS A 60 -16.27 -2.19 5.29
N ASN A 61 -17.19 -1.72 6.13
CA ASN A 61 -18.62 -2.02 6.00
C ASN A 61 -19.19 -1.59 4.64
N ASN A 62 -18.74 -0.45 4.09
CA ASN A 62 -19.16 -0.02 2.76
C ASN A 62 -18.59 -0.94 1.67
N ILE A 63 -17.33 -1.35 1.78
CA ILE A 63 -16.71 -2.27 0.82
C ILE A 63 -17.42 -3.63 0.82
N GLU A 64 -17.73 -4.19 2.00
CA GLU A 64 -18.49 -5.45 2.15
C GLU A 64 -19.88 -5.38 1.52
N ARG A 65 -20.51 -4.21 1.55
CA ARG A 65 -21.79 -3.95 0.86
C ARG A 65 -21.67 -3.84 -0.66
N GLY A 66 -20.52 -4.17 -1.23
CA GLY A 66 -20.29 -4.22 -2.67
C GLY A 66 -20.04 -2.85 -3.30
N ARG A 67 -19.64 -1.84 -2.53
CA ARG A 67 -19.34 -0.50 -3.07
C ARG A 67 -18.13 -0.49 -4.00
N ILE A 68 -17.24 -1.48 -3.90
CA ILE A 68 -16.11 -1.67 -4.79
C ILE A 68 -16.05 -3.11 -5.29
N LYS A 69 -15.71 -3.28 -6.58
CA LYS A 69 -15.42 -4.59 -7.17
C LYS A 69 -14.10 -5.14 -6.60
N GLY A 70 -14.15 -6.36 -6.07
CA GLY A 70 -13.00 -7.00 -5.41
C GLY A 70 -13.05 -6.98 -3.88
N GLY A 71 -14.04 -6.31 -3.28
CA GLY A 71 -14.31 -6.41 -1.84
C GLY A 71 -13.15 -5.95 -0.95
N PRO A 72 -13.07 -6.41 0.30
CA PRO A 72 -12.05 -5.97 1.26
C PRO A 72 -10.60 -6.24 0.81
N TYR A 73 -10.42 -7.24 -0.06
CA TYR A 73 -9.11 -7.56 -0.64
C TYR A 73 -8.43 -6.35 -1.29
N VAL A 74 -9.15 -5.51 -2.03
CA VAL A 74 -8.51 -4.38 -2.74
C VAL A 74 -7.96 -3.33 -1.76
N LEU A 75 -8.60 -3.17 -0.60
CA LEU A 75 -8.15 -2.27 0.44
C LEU A 75 -6.85 -2.78 1.07
N PHE A 76 -6.81 -4.07 1.43
CA PHE A 76 -5.64 -4.66 2.06
C PHE A 76 -4.46 -4.83 1.10
N ALA A 77 -4.73 -5.13 -0.18
CA ALA A 77 -3.69 -5.18 -1.21
C ALA A 77 -3.04 -3.82 -1.42
N ALA A 78 -3.83 -2.74 -1.49
CA ALA A 78 -3.29 -1.39 -1.59
C ALA A 78 -2.48 -0.98 -0.35
N ALA A 79 -2.88 -1.43 0.85
CA ALA A 79 -2.09 -1.23 2.06
C ALA A 79 -0.79 -2.06 2.06
N ALA A 80 -0.82 -3.28 1.51
CA ALA A 80 0.35 -4.14 1.35
C ALA A 80 1.37 -3.54 0.37
N ASP A 81 0.91 -2.84 -0.68
CA ASP A 81 1.76 -2.14 -1.64
C ASP A 81 2.50 -0.96 -0.98
N ASP A 82 1.84 -0.23 -0.07
CA ASP A 82 2.44 0.88 0.67
C ASP A 82 3.38 0.42 1.79
N PHE A 83 3.09 -0.73 2.41
CA PHE A 83 3.87 -1.29 3.51
C PHE A 83 4.28 -2.74 3.20
N PRO A 84 5.24 -2.95 2.28
CA PRO A 84 5.59 -4.28 1.78
C PRO A 84 6.12 -5.20 2.86
N TYR A 85 6.80 -4.68 3.89
CA TYR A 85 7.36 -5.49 4.98
C TYR A 85 6.42 -5.67 6.19
N ASN A 86 5.16 -5.20 6.10
CA ASN A 86 4.22 -5.35 7.19
C ASN A 86 3.70 -6.78 7.25
N SER A 87 3.95 -7.46 8.38
CA SER A 87 3.52 -8.85 8.61
C SER A 87 2.01 -9.03 8.58
N HIS A 88 1.24 -7.98 8.87
CA HIS A 88 -0.21 -8.05 8.78
C HIS A 88 -0.69 -7.99 7.33
N PHE A 89 -0.07 -7.17 6.47
CA PHE A 89 -0.52 -7.01 5.08
C PHE A 89 0.09 -7.98 4.08
N ILE A 90 1.14 -8.70 4.46
CA ILE A 90 1.95 -9.56 3.57
C ILE A 90 1.13 -10.58 2.77
N GLN A 91 0.04 -11.09 3.35
CA GLN A 91 -0.81 -12.09 2.71
C GLN A 91 -1.68 -11.55 1.57
N TRP A 92 -1.92 -10.23 1.53
CA TRP A 92 -2.68 -9.57 0.45
C TRP A 92 -1.79 -8.92 -0.59
N ARG A 93 -0.47 -9.10 -0.48
CA ARG A 93 0.48 -8.54 -1.44
C ARG A 93 0.26 -9.18 -2.80
N ASN A 94 0.13 -8.35 -3.83
CA ASN A 94 0.21 -8.84 -5.19
C ASN A 94 1.64 -9.35 -5.47
N GLN A 95 1.81 -10.57 -5.99
CA GLN A 95 3.12 -11.14 -6.30
C GLN A 95 3.91 -10.28 -7.32
N SER A 96 3.21 -9.51 -8.15
CA SER A 96 3.82 -8.54 -9.07
C SER A 96 4.32 -7.25 -8.39
N SER A 97 3.83 -6.93 -7.19
CA SER A 97 4.28 -5.79 -6.39
C SER A 97 5.41 -6.15 -5.42
N ALA A 98 5.73 -7.44 -5.31
CA ALA A 98 6.81 -7.91 -4.44
C ALA A 98 8.16 -7.32 -4.91
N PRO A 99 9.00 -6.81 -3.99
CA PRO A 99 10.27 -6.19 -4.35
C PRO A 99 11.21 -7.15 -5.12
N GLU A 100 11.05 -8.46 -4.90
CA GLU A 100 11.76 -9.54 -5.59
C GLU A 100 11.38 -9.73 -7.06
N ASN A 101 10.23 -9.21 -7.50
CA ASN A 101 9.71 -9.33 -8.88
C ASN A 101 9.84 -8.04 -9.68
N ARG A 102 10.45 -6.99 -9.09
CA ARG A 102 10.81 -5.79 -9.81
C ARG A 102 12.05 -6.10 -10.65
N ASN A 103 11.84 -6.43 -11.93
CA ASN A 103 12.87 -6.40 -12.98
C ASN A 103 13.38 -4.97 -13.28
N THR A 104 13.38 -4.08 -12.29
CA THR A 104 14.08 -2.80 -12.33
C THR A 104 15.22 -2.86 -11.32
N PRO A 105 16.49 -2.72 -11.75
CA PRO A 105 17.62 -2.74 -10.84
C PRO A 105 17.46 -1.61 -9.82
N HIS A 106 17.20 -1.97 -8.57
CA HIS A 106 17.18 -1.04 -7.46
C HIS A 106 18.62 -0.82 -6.99
N VAL A 107 19.22 0.32 -7.35
CA VAL A 107 20.44 0.81 -6.68
C VAL A 107 20.02 1.34 -5.32
N VAL A 108 20.30 0.59 -4.26
CA VAL A 108 20.14 1.04 -2.87
C VAL A 108 21.42 1.77 -2.47
N ILE A 109 21.36 3.09 -2.35
CA ILE A 109 22.46 3.88 -1.78
C ILE A 109 22.18 4.06 -0.29
N SER A 110 22.85 3.28 0.54
CA SER A 110 22.85 3.48 2.00
C SER A 110 23.87 4.56 2.35
N VAL A 111 23.40 5.74 2.76
CA VAL A 111 24.26 6.87 3.08
C VAL A 111 24.40 6.97 4.60
N THR A 112 25.51 6.44 5.10
CA THR A 112 25.97 6.69 6.47
C THR A 112 26.91 7.90 6.44
N GLY A 113 26.35 9.12 6.52
CA GLY A 113 27.15 10.35 6.59
C GLY A 113 26.40 11.59 6.10
N HIS A 114 26.72 12.74 6.70
CA HIS A 114 26.10 14.06 6.51
C HIS A 114 26.31 14.67 5.11
N ASN A 115 25.90 14.02 4.03
CA ASN A 115 26.01 14.57 2.68
C ASN A 115 24.64 14.76 2.02
N GLU A 116 24.46 15.96 1.45
CA GLU A 116 23.18 16.50 1.00
C GLU A 116 22.56 15.67 -0.14
N PRO A 117 21.22 15.46 -0.11
CA PRO A 117 20.52 14.57 -1.04
C PRO A 117 20.66 14.90 -2.53
N LEU A 118 21.07 16.12 -2.88
CA LEU A 118 21.28 16.55 -4.26
C LEU A 118 22.56 15.99 -4.88
N GLU A 119 23.64 15.85 -4.09
CA GLU A 119 24.89 15.28 -4.60
C GLU A 119 24.75 13.78 -4.90
N LEU A 120 23.90 13.09 -4.12
CA LEU A 120 23.57 11.68 -4.31
C LEU A 120 22.77 11.44 -5.60
N LEU A 121 21.86 12.36 -5.95
CA LEU A 121 21.11 12.26 -7.20
C LEU A 121 22.05 12.40 -8.40
N ASN A 122 22.99 13.34 -8.34
CA ASN A 122 23.95 13.60 -9.41
C ASN A 122 24.97 12.44 -9.54
N LEU A 123 25.38 11.83 -8.42
CA LEU A 123 26.23 10.65 -8.42
C LEU A 123 25.51 9.42 -9.01
N ALA A 124 24.25 9.18 -8.64
CA ALA A 124 23.44 8.09 -9.19
C ALA A 124 23.24 8.25 -10.71
N GLN A 125 23.03 9.48 -11.17
CA GLN A 125 22.86 9.79 -12.59
C GLN A 125 24.16 9.54 -13.37
N ASN A 126 25.32 9.94 -12.83
CA ASN A 126 26.62 9.68 -13.45
C ASN A 126 27.01 8.19 -13.48
N MET A 127 26.61 7.41 -12.48
CA MET A 127 26.83 5.95 -12.49
C MET A 127 25.94 5.24 -13.52
N ALA A 128 24.68 5.65 -13.67
CA ALA A 128 23.79 5.07 -14.68
C ALA A 128 24.29 5.30 -16.12
N THR A 129 24.83 6.49 -16.40
CA THR A 129 25.35 6.84 -17.73
C THR A 129 26.63 6.06 -18.08
N ASN A 130 27.53 5.83 -17.12
CA ASN A 130 28.82 5.17 -17.37
C ASN A 130 28.76 3.64 -17.35
N VAL A 131 27.82 3.02 -16.63
CA VAL A 131 27.75 1.55 -16.49
C VAL A 131 26.89 0.89 -17.58
N LEU A 132 25.95 1.61 -18.21
CA LEU A 132 25.02 1.04 -19.19
C LEU A 132 25.17 1.55 -20.64
N GLY A 133 26.08 2.48 -20.91
CA GLY A 133 26.39 2.89 -22.30
C GLY A 133 25.16 3.31 -23.12
N ILE A 134 24.20 4.00 -22.50
CA ILE A 134 23.05 4.56 -23.21
C ILE A 134 23.43 6.00 -23.62
N PRO A 135 23.62 6.29 -24.92
CA PRO A 135 23.90 7.66 -25.35
C PRO A 135 22.67 8.55 -25.10
N GLY A 136 22.95 9.78 -24.66
CA GLY A 136 21.97 10.84 -24.42
C GLY A 136 21.40 11.48 -25.68
#